data_AF-E0XYM6-F1
#
_entry.id   AF-E0XYM6-F1
#
_cell.length_a   1.000
_cell.length_b   1.000
_cell.length_c   1.000
_cell.angle_alpha   90.00
_cell.angle_beta   90.00
_cell.angle_gamma   90.00
#
_symmetry.space_group_name_H-M   'P 1'
#
loop_
_entity.id
_entity.type
_entity.pdbx_description
1 polymer ?
#
loop_
_entity_poly.entity_id
_entity_poly.type
_entity_poly.pdbx_seq_one_letter_code
_entity_poly.pdbx_strand_id
1 'polypeptide(L)' 'MNREEFIIPRDMDEITAEPDHQRREVKRSAITAYRKEEKLNVGDPVPELELERLEETGPVPLSHLESRPAVLIFGSYT' A
#
# COMPACT_ATOMS: atom_id res chain seq x y z
N MET A 1 19.15 8.37 -9.19
CA MET A 1 17.87 7.66 -9.42
C MET A 1 16.79 8.71 -9.48
N ASN A 2 16.12 8.85 -10.62
CA ASN A 2 15.16 9.93 -10.83
C ASN A 2 13.86 9.52 -10.15
N ARG A 3 13.44 10.20 -9.08
CA ARG A 3 12.27 9.77 -8.26
C ARG A 3 10.95 9.80 -9.05
N GLU A 4 10.92 10.51 -10.17
CA GLU A 4 9.79 10.54 -11.11
C GLU A 4 9.61 9.22 -11.87
N GLU A 5 10.63 8.34 -11.95
CA GLU A 5 10.56 7.05 -12.64
C GLU A 5 9.62 6.03 -11.98
N PHE A 6 9.15 6.30 -10.75
CA PHE A 6 8.30 5.38 -10.00
C PHE A 6 6.81 5.68 -10.06
N ILE A 7 6.39 6.77 -10.74
CA ILE A 7 4.97 7.07 -10.88
C ILE A 7 4.41 6.24 -12.04
N ILE A 8 3.60 5.23 -11.71
CA ILE A 8 2.96 4.39 -12.73
C ILE A 8 1.78 5.13 -13.39
N PRO A 9 1.28 4.68 -14.56
CA PRO A 9 0.18 5.35 -15.25
C PRO A 9 -1.06 5.59 -14.38
N ARG A 10 -1.44 4.58 -13.56
CA ARG A 10 -2.57 4.71 -12.63
C ARG A 10 -2.40 5.86 -11.63
N ASP A 11 -1.21 6.00 -11.07
CA ASP A 11 -0.91 7.07 -10.13
C ASP A 11 -0.94 8.44 -10.81
N MET A 12 -0.44 8.51 -12.04
CA MET A 12 -0.53 9.73 -12.84
C MET A 12 -1.98 10.11 -13.13
N ASP A 13 -2.85 9.15 -13.42
CA ASP A 13 -4.29 9.39 -13.58
C ASP A 13 -4.91 9.92 -12.26
N GLU A 14 -4.57 9.33 -11.12
CA GLU A 14 -5.04 9.79 -9.80
C GLU A 14 -4.51 11.18 -9.39
N ILE A 15 -3.25 11.49 -9.74
CA ILE A 15 -2.64 12.81 -9.53
C ILE A 15 -3.32 13.86 -10.42
N THR A 16 -3.46 13.56 -11.72
CA THR A 16 -4.03 14.52 -12.69
C THR A 16 -5.52 14.77 -12.49
N ALA A 17 -6.25 13.79 -11.93
CA ALA A 17 -7.64 13.93 -11.53
C ALA A 17 -7.85 14.89 -10.34
N GLU A 18 -6.80 15.23 -9.56
CA GLU A 18 -6.91 16.19 -8.46
C GLU A 18 -6.95 17.63 -9.01
N PRO A 19 -8.07 18.37 -8.81
CA PRO A 19 -8.22 19.72 -9.36
C PRO A 19 -7.38 20.76 -8.61
N ASP A 20 -7.15 20.57 -7.31
CA ASP A 20 -6.39 21.51 -6.49
C ASP A 20 -4.88 21.30 -6.65
N HIS A 21 -4.17 22.36 -7.03
CA HIS A 21 -2.74 22.29 -7.31
C HIS A 21 -1.93 21.87 -6.08
N GLN A 22 -2.27 22.37 -4.89
CA GLN A 22 -1.53 22.06 -3.67
C GLN A 22 -1.72 20.59 -3.27
N ARG A 23 -2.96 20.08 -3.34
CA ARG A 23 -3.28 18.67 -3.11
C ARG A 23 -2.63 17.76 -4.13
N ARG A 24 -2.55 18.19 -5.39
CA ARG A 24 -1.86 17.46 -6.46
C ARG A 24 -0.38 17.29 -6.15
N GLU A 25 0.30 18.36 -5.73
CA GLU A 25 1.70 18.31 -5.33
C GLU A 25 1.90 17.42 -4.09
N VAL A 26 1.00 17.48 -3.10
CA VAL A 26 1.03 16.59 -1.94
C VAL A 26 0.87 15.11 -2.35
N LYS A 27 -0.10 14.80 -3.21
CA LYS A 27 -0.30 13.43 -3.74
C LYS A 27 0.94 12.93 -4.47
N ARG A 28 1.49 13.74 -5.38
CA ARG A 28 2.71 13.41 -6.14
C ARG A 28 3.89 13.18 -5.19
N SER A 29 4.06 14.03 -4.20
CA SER A 29 5.11 13.90 -3.19
C SER A 29 4.94 12.63 -2.36
N ALA A 30 3.73 12.30 -1.91
CA ALA A 30 3.46 11.08 -1.16
C ALA A 30 3.77 9.82 -1.97
N ILE A 31 3.33 9.77 -3.23
CA ILE A 31 3.60 8.64 -4.14
C ILE A 31 5.10 8.50 -4.35
N THR A 32 5.80 9.57 -4.73
CA THR A 32 7.26 9.51 -4.99
C THR A 32 8.09 9.23 -3.73
N ALA A 33 7.63 9.61 -2.54
CA ALA A 33 8.35 9.40 -1.29
C ALA A 33 8.18 8.00 -0.70
N TYR A 34 6.99 7.41 -0.83
CA TYR A 34 6.63 6.19 -0.10
C TYR A 34 6.39 4.97 -1.01
N ARG A 35 6.32 5.15 -2.33
CA ARG A 35 6.08 4.03 -3.24
C ARG A 35 7.25 3.05 -3.21
N LYS A 36 6.91 1.80 -2.95
CA LYS A 36 7.79 0.64 -3.11
C LYS A 36 7.34 -0.13 -4.33
N GLU A 37 8.27 -0.86 -4.94
CA GLU A 37 7.95 -1.79 -6.01
C GLU A 37 6.86 -2.75 -5.56
N GLU A 38 5.80 -2.88 -6.36
CA GLU A 38 4.74 -3.87 -6.13
C GLU A 38 5.34 -5.26 -6.43
N LYS A 39 5.39 -6.12 -5.40
CA LYS A 39 5.98 -7.47 -5.51
C LYS A 39 4.96 -8.60 -5.49
N LEU A 40 3.67 -8.26 -5.44
CA LEU A 40 2.57 -9.21 -5.33
C LEU A 40 1.67 -9.13 -6.56
N ASN A 41 1.49 -10.26 -7.22
CA ASN A 41 0.59 -10.45 -8.34
C ASN A 41 -0.61 -11.30 -7.92
N VAL A 42 -1.65 -11.30 -8.77
CA VAL A 42 -2.81 -12.19 -8.58
C VAL A 42 -2.35 -13.65 -8.67
N GLY A 43 -2.65 -14.43 -7.63
CA GLY A 43 -2.27 -15.83 -7.52
C GLY A 43 -0.98 -16.08 -6.73
N ASP A 44 -0.23 -15.03 -6.39
CA ASP A 44 0.91 -15.16 -5.49
C ASP A 44 0.42 -15.55 -4.08
N PRO A 45 1.21 -16.34 -3.32
CA PRO A 45 0.88 -16.65 -1.94
C PRO A 45 0.85 -15.38 -1.10
N VAL A 46 -0.05 -15.35 -0.09
CA VAL A 46 -0.10 -14.25 0.87
C VAL A 46 1.24 -14.19 1.61
N PRO A 47 1.93 -13.03 1.64
CA PRO A 47 3.20 -12.92 2.34
C PRO A 47 3.00 -13.11 3.84
N GLU A 48 4.01 -13.63 4.53
CA GLU A 48 4.04 -13.57 5.98
C GLU A 48 4.11 -12.10 6.40
N LEU A 49 3.12 -11.67 7.19
CA LEU A 49 3.08 -10.32 7.76
C LEU A 49 3.40 -10.42 9.25
N GLU A 50 4.44 -9.71 9.69
CA GLU A 50 4.70 -9.48 11.11
C GLU A 50 3.70 -8.47 11.66
N LEU A 51 2.53 -8.96 12.06
CA LEU A 51 1.46 -8.16 12.64
C LEU A 51 1.43 -8.36 14.15
N GLU A 52 1.34 -7.26 14.90
CA GLU A 52 1.03 -7.28 16.32
C GLU A 52 -0.45 -6.98 16.54
N ARG A 53 -1.07 -7.64 17.51
CA ARG A 53 -2.42 -7.28 17.94
C ARG A 53 -2.34 -6.21 19.00
N LEU A 54 -3.26 -5.24 18.91
CA LEU A 54 -3.38 -4.16 19.90
C LEU A 54 -3.62 -4.69 21.33
N GLU A 55 -4.28 -5.84 21.48
CA GLU A 55 -4.61 -6.43 22.78
C GLU A 55 -3.73 -7.63 23.17
N GLU A 56 -2.91 -8.14 22.25
CA GLU A 56 -2.07 -9.33 22.47
C GLU A 56 -0.66 -9.10 21.89
N THR A 57 0.36 -9.21 22.75
CA THR A 57 1.75 -9.11 22.30
C THR A 57 2.17 -10.40 21.60
N GLY A 58 2.28 -10.39 20.28
CA GLY A 58 2.83 -11.51 19.51
C GLY A 58 2.50 -11.45 18.01
N PRO A 59 3.32 -12.11 17.17
CA PRO A 59 3.07 -12.18 15.72
C PRO A 59 1.77 -12.93 15.44
N VAL A 60 0.94 -12.40 14.53
CA VAL A 60 -0.26 -13.08 14.04
C VAL A 60 0.07 -13.88 12.78
N PRO A 61 0.16 -15.23 12.85
CA PRO A 61 0.37 -16.04 11.66
C PRO A 61 -0.84 -15.94 10.75
N LEU A 62 -0.65 -15.64 9.46
CA LEU A 62 -1.75 -15.53 8.50
C LEU A 62 -2.25 -16.86 7.93
N SER A 63 -1.60 -17.98 8.28
CA SER A 63 -1.98 -19.33 7.83
C SER A 63 -3.43 -19.70 8.15
N HIS A 64 -4.00 -19.15 9.24
CA HIS A 64 -5.42 -19.35 9.57
C HIS A 64 -6.40 -18.77 8.53
N LEU A 65 -5.94 -17.89 7.65
CA LEU A 65 -6.74 -17.30 6.57
C LEU A 65 -6.92 -18.24 5.37
N GLU A 66 -6.15 -19.32 5.24
CA GLU A 66 -6.26 -20.23 4.08
C GLU A 66 -7.64 -20.92 3.96
N SER A 67 -8.36 -21.03 5.07
CA SER A 67 -9.67 -21.69 5.13
C SER A 67 -10.85 -20.81 4.68
N ARG A 68 -10.63 -19.50 4.45
CA ARG A 68 -11.70 -18.55 4.13
C ARG A 68 -11.19 -17.32 3.37
N PRO A 69 -12.02 -16.67 2.55
CA PRO A 69 -11.64 -15.38 1.97
C PRO A 69 -11.26 -14.37 3.06
N ALA A 70 -10.16 -13.66 2.85
CA ALA A 70 -9.66 -12.63 3.77
C ALA A 70 -9.50 -11.30 3.04
N VAL A 71 -9.73 -10.20 3.77
CA VAL A 71 -9.56 -8.84 3.26
C VAL A 71 -8.58 -8.11 4.18
N LEU A 72 -7.47 -7.62 3.60
CA LEU A 72 -6.50 -6.81 4.32
C LEU A 72 -6.85 -5.33 4.12
N ILE A 73 -7.03 -4.61 5.23
CA ILE A 73 -7.36 -3.18 5.23
C ILE A 73 -6.18 -2.45 5.86
N PHE A 74 -5.54 -1.58 5.08
CA PHE A 74 -4.45 -0.73 5.56
C PHE A 74 -5.01 0.66 5.85
N GLY A 75 -5.03 1.04 7.12
CA GLY A 75 -5.41 2.38 7.55
C GLY A 75 -4.18 3.21 7.89
N SER A 76 -4.15 4.47 7.45
CA SER A 76 -3.24 5.46 8.03
C SER A 76 -3.95 6.12 9.21
N TYR A 77 -3.43 5.94 10.44
CA TYR A 77 -3.82 6.78 11.57
C TYR A 77 -2.95 8.04 11.53
N THR A 78 -3.59 9.19 11.38
CA THR A 78 -2.98 10.51 11.49
C THR A 78 -3.17 11.07 12.89
#